data_AF-A0A4S8NUJ3-F1
#
_entry.id   AF-A0A4S8NUJ3-F1
#
_cell.length_a   1.000
_cell.length_b   1.000
_cell.length_c   1.000
_cell.angle_alpha   90.00
_cell.angle_beta   90.00
_cell.angle_gamma   90.00
#
_symmetry.space_group_name_H-M   'P 1'
#
loop_
_entity.id
_entity.type
_entity.pdbx_description
1 polymer ?
#
loop_
_entity_poly.entity_id
_entity_poly.type
_entity_poly.pdbx_seq_one_letter_code
_entity_poly.pdbx_strand_id
1 'polypeptide(L)'
;MGHGWEGAVLKLLRAKDFKFTVTGAEQVTDHYRRLSFTDGGLLAELPVHPTMWVRLWFDDGGKPHQRGYTLVDPDADKGVFDIEFALHQGIACDWARTAEPGDTIAATVYGTGFAPLDPAPGRLFIVGDAASLPAVNSLLDAHPETPATIWFETTDDDALPFRTDPARHDLRPVPRGPDGDALVAKVREDLPELLESTTDPYMWVAAEAKSTRTLAAYARKELGIPKTRFHALAYWRS
;
A
#
# COMPACT_ATOMS: atom_id res chain seq x y z
N MET A 1 -15.54 23.23 4.87
CA MET A 1 -16.01 22.77 6.20
C MET A 1 -14.86 22.01 6.85
N GLY A 2 -14.55 22.25 8.13
CA GLY A 2 -13.30 21.79 8.76
C GLY A 2 -13.34 20.32 9.19
N HIS A 3 -12.22 19.61 9.00
CA HIS A 3 -12.07 18.16 9.21
C HIS A 3 -11.92 17.73 10.70
N GLY A 4 -12.67 18.35 11.62
CA GLY A 4 -12.60 18.04 13.06
C GLY A 4 -11.21 18.20 13.70
N TRP A 5 -10.97 17.52 14.84
CA TRP A 5 -9.70 17.57 15.58
C TRP A 5 -8.53 16.97 14.79
N GLU A 6 -8.75 15.85 14.09
CA GLU A 6 -7.71 15.22 13.25
C GLU A 6 -7.25 16.14 12.12
N GLY A 7 -8.19 16.85 11.48
CA GLY A 7 -7.90 17.89 10.50
C GLY A 7 -7.16 19.09 11.08
N ALA A 8 -7.49 19.49 12.31
CA ALA A 8 -6.79 20.56 13.01
C ALA A 8 -5.32 20.18 13.32
N VAL A 9 -5.06 18.93 13.73
CA VAL A 9 -3.70 18.41 13.94
C VAL A 9 -2.92 18.38 12.63
N LEU A 10 -3.50 17.91 11.54
CA LEU A 10 -2.83 17.87 10.23
C LEU A 10 -2.54 19.28 9.69
N LYS A 11 -3.45 20.24 9.88
CA LYS A 11 -3.21 21.65 9.52
C LYS A 11 -2.09 22.27 10.36
N LEU A 12 -2.01 21.95 11.64
CA LEU A 12 -0.90 22.37 12.51
C LEU A 12 0.45 21.82 12.00
N LEU A 13 0.43 20.62 11.40
CA LEU A 13 1.58 19.97 10.77
C LEU A 13 1.85 20.44 9.33
N ARG A 14 1.15 21.49 8.85
CA ARG A 14 1.23 22.04 7.48
C ARG A 14 0.91 21.02 6.39
N ALA A 15 0.06 20.04 6.69
CA ALA A 15 -0.41 19.11 5.66
C ALA A 15 -1.17 19.89 4.57
N LYS A 16 -0.86 19.61 3.31
CA LYS A 16 -1.48 20.27 2.17
C LYS A 16 -2.75 19.53 1.78
N ASP A 17 -3.81 20.30 1.58
CA ASP A 17 -5.12 19.78 1.17
C ASP A 17 -5.24 19.90 -0.36
N PHE A 18 -5.60 18.80 -0.99
CA PHE A 18 -5.86 18.68 -2.43
C PHE A 18 -7.30 18.25 -2.66
N LYS A 19 -7.81 18.51 -3.86
CA LYS A 19 -9.12 18.03 -4.30
C LYS A 19 -8.92 17.15 -5.52
N PHE A 20 -9.17 15.86 -5.35
CA PHE A 20 -9.13 14.92 -6.46
C PHE A 20 -10.51 14.83 -7.11
N THR A 21 -10.52 14.62 -8.43
CA THR A 21 -11.75 14.45 -9.21
C THR A 21 -11.67 13.13 -9.95
N VAL A 22 -12.69 12.29 -9.77
CA VAL A 22 -12.81 11.00 -10.46
C VAL A 22 -12.96 11.26 -11.96
N THR A 23 -12.24 10.50 -12.76
CA THR A 23 -12.26 10.56 -14.23
C THR A 23 -12.63 9.22 -14.86
N GLY A 24 -12.48 8.12 -14.12
CA GLY A 24 -12.77 6.77 -14.57
C GLY A 24 -13.01 5.84 -13.40
N ALA A 25 -13.70 4.73 -13.67
CA ALA A 25 -13.96 3.67 -12.72
C ALA A 25 -13.89 2.32 -13.44
N GLU A 26 -13.17 1.38 -12.85
CA GLU A 26 -12.99 0.03 -13.36
C GLU A 26 -13.20 -0.98 -12.23
N GLN A 27 -14.11 -1.93 -12.42
CA GLN A 27 -14.24 -3.08 -11.54
C GLN A 27 -13.24 -4.14 -12.01
N VAL A 28 -12.12 -4.27 -11.29
CA VAL A 28 -11.01 -5.17 -11.67
C VAL A 28 -11.39 -6.63 -11.37
N THR A 29 -11.97 -6.84 -10.20
CA THR A 29 -12.48 -8.13 -9.72
C THR A 29 -13.73 -7.87 -8.87
N ASP A 30 -14.45 -8.89 -8.39
CA ASP A 30 -15.61 -8.68 -7.50
C ASP A 30 -15.27 -7.95 -6.19
N HIS A 31 -14.00 -8.06 -5.76
CA HIS A 31 -13.50 -7.50 -4.51
C HIS A 31 -12.40 -6.46 -4.70
N TYR A 32 -12.20 -5.97 -5.92
CA TYR A 32 -11.15 -5.01 -6.23
C TYR A 32 -11.62 -4.00 -7.27
N ARG A 33 -11.56 -2.70 -6.93
CA ARG A 33 -12.00 -1.61 -7.81
C ARG A 33 -10.92 -0.55 -7.96
N ARG A 34 -10.70 -0.10 -9.19
CA ARG A 34 -9.80 1.00 -9.51
C ARG A 34 -10.61 2.25 -9.88
N LEU A 35 -10.20 3.39 -9.36
CA LEU A 35 -10.74 4.70 -9.71
C LEU A 35 -9.60 5.60 -10.20
N SER A 36 -9.82 6.28 -11.32
CA SER A 36 -8.84 7.21 -11.91
C SER A 36 -9.13 8.64 -11.50
N PHE A 37 -8.10 9.43 -11.22
CA PHE A 37 -8.24 10.79 -10.69
C PHE A 37 -7.38 11.81 -11.43
N THR A 38 -7.89 13.04 -11.54
CA THR A 38 -7.02 14.22 -11.58
C THR A 38 -6.60 14.59 -10.16
N ASP A 39 -5.38 15.06 -10.00
CA ASP A 39 -4.69 15.18 -8.72
C ASP A 39 -4.85 16.53 -7.99
N GLY A 40 -5.52 17.49 -8.61
CA GLY A 40 -5.69 18.83 -8.04
C GLY A 40 -4.37 19.57 -7.79
N GLY A 41 -3.29 19.25 -8.53
CA GLY A 41 -1.97 19.87 -8.43
C GLY A 41 -0.99 19.16 -7.48
N LEU A 42 -1.36 18.03 -6.88
CA LEU A 42 -0.53 17.24 -5.96
C LEU A 42 0.87 16.96 -6.52
N LEU A 43 0.94 16.34 -7.70
CA LEU A 43 2.15 15.78 -8.29
C LEU A 43 3.08 16.86 -8.84
N ALA A 44 2.57 18.08 -9.06
CA ALA A 44 3.40 19.24 -9.38
C ALA A 44 4.15 19.78 -8.14
N GLU A 45 3.66 19.49 -6.93
CA GLU A 45 4.21 20.03 -5.69
C GLU A 45 5.09 19.03 -4.92
N LEU A 46 4.94 17.74 -5.16
CA LEU A 46 5.60 16.67 -4.41
C LEU A 46 6.23 15.64 -5.34
N PRO A 47 7.51 15.27 -5.14
CA PRO A 47 8.14 14.24 -5.93
C PRO A 47 7.49 12.88 -5.64
N VAL A 48 7.18 12.16 -6.71
CA VAL A 48 6.68 10.78 -6.65
C VAL A 48 7.78 9.86 -6.11
N HIS A 49 7.37 8.88 -5.30
CA HIS A 49 8.25 7.82 -4.84
C HIS A 49 7.49 6.49 -4.72
N PRO A 50 8.20 5.35 -4.63
CA PRO A 50 7.55 4.05 -4.45
C PRO A 50 6.73 4.04 -3.17
N THR A 51 5.60 3.33 -3.18
CA THR A 51 4.67 3.20 -2.04
C THR A 51 4.06 4.52 -1.56
N MET A 52 4.10 5.59 -2.38
CA MET A 52 3.53 6.88 -2.03
C MET A 52 2.03 6.75 -1.78
N TRP A 53 1.55 7.39 -0.72
CA TRP A 53 0.15 7.30 -0.30
C TRP A 53 -0.38 8.64 0.21
N VAL A 54 -1.69 8.78 0.14
CA VAL A 54 -2.46 9.98 0.50
C VAL A 54 -3.56 9.62 1.48
N ARG A 55 -4.07 10.60 2.23
CA ARG A 55 -5.26 10.45 3.08
C ARG A 55 -6.46 10.98 2.35
N LEU A 56 -7.38 10.11 1.96
CA LEU A 56 -8.68 10.49 1.41
C LEU A 56 -9.68 10.72 2.54
N TRP A 57 -10.52 11.75 2.41
CA TRP A 57 -11.52 12.11 3.41
C TRP A 57 -12.93 11.81 2.91
N PHE A 58 -13.57 10.87 3.58
CA PHE A 58 -14.93 10.40 3.33
C PHE A 58 -15.90 11.07 4.29
N ASP A 59 -17.12 11.34 3.82
CA ASP A 59 -18.20 11.88 4.66
C ASP A 59 -19.08 10.76 5.19
N ASP A 60 -19.19 10.64 6.51
CA ASP A 60 -20.10 9.72 7.21
C ASP A 60 -21.17 10.54 7.93
N GLY A 61 -22.20 10.95 7.18
CA GLY A 61 -23.32 11.72 7.72
C GLY A 61 -22.89 13.06 8.35
N GLY A 62 -21.95 13.77 7.74
CA GLY A 62 -21.40 15.04 8.22
C GLY A 62 -20.16 14.89 9.11
N LYS A 63 -19.70 13.66 9.38
CA LYS A 63 -18.45 13.39 10.11
C LYS A 63 -17.34 13.01 9.12
N PRO A 64 -16.19 13.71 9.14
CA PRO A 64 -15.08 13.36 8.26
C PRO A 64 -14.34 12.11 8.76
N HIS A 65 -14.17 11.12 7.89
CA HIS A 65 -13.38 9.92 8.14
C HIS A 65 -12.25 9.81 7.12
N GLN A 66 -11.01 9.70 7.58
CA GLN A 66 -9.86 9.55 6.68
C GLN A 66 -9.44 8.08 6.49
N ARG A 67 -8.98 7.72 5.30
CA ARG A 67 -8.28 6.46 5.00
C ARG A 67 -7.06 6.70 4.13
N GLY A 68 -6.00 5.92 4.37
CA GLY A 68 -4.79 5.96 3.56
C GLY A 68 -4.96 5.13 2.29
N TYR A 69 -4.54 5.67 1.15
CA TYR A 69 -4.53 4.98 -0.14
C TYR A 69 -3.24 5.26 -0.90
N THR A 70 -2.66 4.22 -1.48
CA THR A 70 -1.48 4.30 -2.32
C THR A 70 -1.84 4.87 -3.69
N LEU A 71 -0.98 5.72 -4.26
CA LEU A 71 -1.14 6.12 -5.66
C LEU A 71 -0.68 5.00 -6.58
N VAL A 72 -1.45 4.74 -7.63
CA VAL A 72 -1.12 3.85 -8.74
C VAL A 72 -0.81 4.70 -9.97
N ASP A 73 0.30 4.41 -10.63
CA ASP A 73 0.77 5.10 -11.85
C ASP A 73 0.67 6.63 -11.85
N PRO A 74 1.21 7.32 -10.83
CA PRO A 74 1.19 8.78 -10.82
C PRO A 74 2.01 9.37 -11.99
N ASP A 75 1.33 10.12 -12.85
CA ASP A 75 1.89 10.85 -13.98
C ASP A 75 1.90 12.35 -13.63
N ALA A 76 3.08 12.86 -13.24
CA ALA A 76 3.25 14.24 -12.80
C ALA A 76 3.07 15.26 -13.94
N ASP A 77 3.34 14.89 -15.19
CA ASP A 77 3.18 15.77 -16.34
C ASP A 77 1.70 15.99 -16.66
N LYS A 78 0.87 14.96 -16.43
CA LYS A 78 -0.58 15.03 -16.66
C LYS A 78 -1.40 15.35 -15.42
N GLY A 79 -0.82 15.24 -14.21
CA GLY A 79 -1.54 15.41 -12.95
C GLY A 79 -2.62 14.36 -12.75
N VAL A 80 -2.33 13.11 -13.13
CA VAL A 80 -3.28 11.98 -13.01
C VAL A 80 -2.64 10.80 -12.30
N PHE A 81 -3.48 10.00 -11.65
CA PHE A 81 -3.11 8.73 -11.01
C PHE A 81 -4.38 7.92 -10.73
N ASP A 82 -4.19 6.66 -10.38
CA ASP A 82 -5.27 5.76 -9.96
C ASP A 82 -5.20 5.47 -8.45
N ILE A 83 -6.34 5.09 -7.87
CA ILE A 83 -6.41 4.47 -6.55
C ILE A 83 -7.17 3.16 -6.67
N GLU A 84 -6.63 2.12 -6.04
CA GLU A 84 -7.26 0.81 -5.97
C GLU A 84 -7.82 0.53 -4.57
N PHE A 85 -9.04 0.00 -4.55
CA PHE A 85 -9.82 -0.30 -3.36
C PHE A 85 -10.01 -1.81 -3.26
N ALA A 86 -9.36 -2.43 -2.28
CA ALA A 86 -9.74 -3.77 -1.81
C ALA A 86 -11.11 -3.66 -1.11
N LEU A 87 -12.16 -4.12 -1.79
CA LEU A 87 -13.54 -3.89 -1.38
C LEU A 87 -13.92 -4.73 -0.17
N HIS A 88 -14.29 -4.06 0.92
CA HIS A 88 -14.85 -4.65 2.12
C HIS A 88 -16.02 -3.79 2.64
N GLN A 89 -16.57 -4.09 3.81
CA GLN A 89 -17.60 -3.25 4.44
C GLN A 89 -16.98 -1.98 5.02
N GLY A 90 -17.57 -0.82 4.72
CA GLY A 90 -17.19 0.46 5.33
C GLY A 90 -17.12 1.63 4.36
N ILE A 91 -17.15 2.83 4.94
CA ILE A 91 -17.43 4.10 4.24
C ILE A 91 -16.59 4.35 2.98
N ALA A 92 -15.30 3.98 2.99
CA ALA A 92 -14.43 4.21 1.85
C ALA A 92 -14.75 3.28 0.67
N CYS A 93 -15.07 2.02 0.95
CA CYS A 93 -15.51 1.08 -0.08
C CYS A 93 -16.94 1.36 -0.53
N ASP A 94 -17.81 1.84 0.36
CA ASP A 94 -19.17 2.25 0.01
C ASP A 94 -19.15 3.44 -0.97
N TRP A 95 -18.32 4.45 -0.69
CA TRP A 95 -18.06 5.54 -1.62
C TRP A 95 -17.46 5.05 -2.94
N ALA A 96 -16.44 4.19 -2.87
CA ALA A 96 -15.77 3.70 -4.08
C ALA A 96 -16.72 2.92 -5.01
N ARG A 97 -17.68 2.17 -4.45
CA ARG A 97 -18.68 1.41 -5.22
C ARG A 97 -19.62 2.32 -6.04
N THR A 98 -19.90 3.51 -5.55
CA THR A 98 -20.84 4.44 -6.19
C THR A 98 -20.15 5.60 -6.89
N ALA A 99 -18.83 5.75 -6.76
CA ALA A 99 -18.08 6.84 -7.35
C ALA A 99 -18.11 6.79 -8.88
N GLU A 100 -18.43 7.94 -9.49
CA GLU A 100 -18.54 8.16 -10.93
C GLU A 100 -17.68 9.34 -11.40
N PRO A 101 -17.31 9.41 -12.69
CA PRO A 101 -16.58 10.55 -13.23
C PRO A 101 -17.26 11.90 -12.90
N GLY A 102 -16.49 12.84 -12.38
CA GLY A 102 -16.96 14.13 -11.89
C GLY A 102 -17.14 14.19 -10.36
N ASP A 103 -17.24 13.06 -9.66
CA ASP A 103 -17.21 13.02 -8.21
C ASP A 103 -15.86 13.53 -7.68
N THR A 104 -15.90 14.13 -6.49
CA THR A 104 -14.70 14.75 -5.91
C THR A 104 -14.48 14.31 -4.49
N ILE A 105 -13.23 14.16 -4.10
CA ILE A 105 -12.83 13.79 -2.76
C ILE A 105 -11.68 14.68 -2.28
N ALA A 106 -11.77 15.10 -1.02
CA ALA A 106 -10.68 15.84 -0.39
C ALA A 106 -9.56 14.88 -0.02
N ALA A 107 -8.32 15.33 -0.21
CA ALA A 107 -7.14 14.55 0.09
C ALA A 107 -6.11 15.37 0.85
N THR A 108 -5.33 14.71 1.70
CA THR A 108 -4.23 15.32 2.44
C THR A 108 -3.00 14.44 2.33
N VAL A 109 -1.83 15.04 2.06
CA VAL A 109 -0.56 14.29 2.00
C VAL A 109 0.34 14.67 3.16
N TYR A 110 0.64 13.67 3.99
CA TYR A 110 1.52 13.82 5.14
C TYR A 110 2.04 12.46 5.62
N GLY A 111 3.34 12.37 5.86
CA GLY A 111 3.99 11.19 6.46
C GLY A 111 4.28 10.06 5.48
N THR A 112 4.09 10.28 4.18
CA THR A 112 4.58 9.37 3.13
C THR A 112 6.03 9.70 2.79
N GLY A 113 6.80 8.69 2.41
CA GLY A 113 8.20 8.83 2.05
C GLY A 113 8.85 7.48 1.78
N PHE A 114 9.84 7.47 0.89
CA PHE A 114 10.64 6.29 0.60
C PHE A 114 12.10 6.72 0.44
N ALA A 115 12.97 6.18 1.28
CA ALA A 115 14.39 6.44 1.17
C ALA A 115 14.99 5.53 0.09
N PRO A 116 15.93 6.01 -0.74
CA PRO A 116 16.68 5.15 -1.64
C PRO A 116 17.29 3.97 -0.90
N LEU A 117 17.24 2.79 -1.51
CA LEU A 117 17.83 1.58 -0.95
C LEU A 117 19.30 1.52 -1.37
N ASP A 118 20.19 1.94 -0.48
CA ASP A 118 21.63 1.97 -0.69
C ASP A 118 22.36 1.15 0.40
N PRO A 119 23.14 0.11 0.05
CA PRO A 119 23.31 -0.44 -1.30
C PRO A 119 22.01 -1.01 -1.86
N ALA A 120 21.95 -1.15 -3.19
CA ALA A 120 20.81 -1.80 -3.84
C ALA A 120 20.57 -3.20 -3.24
N PRO A 121 19.32 -3.58 -2.95
CA PRO A 121 19.04 -4.89 -2.37
C PRO A 121 19.42 -6.03 -3.29
N GLY A 122 20.05 -7.06 -2.71
CA GLY A 122 20.26 -8.33 -3.40
C GLY A 122 18.97 -9.12 -3.56
N ARG A 123 17.98 -8.91 -2.68
CA ARG A 123 16.60 -9.42 -2.81
C ARG A 123 15.62 -8.58 -1.98
N LEU A 124 14.41 -8.42 -2.52
CA LEU A 124 13.26 -7.88 -1.78
C LEU A 124 12.47 -9.02 -1.12
N PHE A 125 12.19 -8.89 0.17
CA PHE A 125 11.28 -9.75 0.91
C PHE A 125 10.02 -8.98 1.22
N ILE A 126 8.94 -9.26 0.50
CA ILE A 126 7.71 -8.48 0.53
C ILE A 126 6.62 -9.31 1.20
N VAL A 127 5.92 -8.72 2.16
CA VAL A 127 4.74 -9.30 2.80
C VAL A 127 3.57 -8.34 2.62
N GLY A 128 2.49 -8.81 1.99
CA GLY A 128 1.35 -7.98 1.65
C GLY A 128 0.02 -8.72 1.57
N ASP A 129 -1.02 -7.96 1.24
CA ASP A 129 -2.38 -8.43 0.95
C ASP A 129 -3.02 -7.49 -0.09
N ALA A 130 -4.28 -7.73 -0.46
CA ALA A 130 -4.98 -6.91 -1.46
C ALA A 130 -4.93 -5.39 -1.20
N ALA A 131 -4.93 -4.95 0.06
CA ALA A 131 -4.88 -3.53 0.40
C ALA A 131 -3.51 -2.90 0.12
N SER A 132 -2.44 -3.71 0.10
CA SER A 132 -1.07 -3.25 -0.15
C SER A 132 -0.53 -3.57 -1.54
N LEU A 133 -1.27 -4.30 -2.37
CA LEU A 133 -0.92 -4.60 -3.76
C LEU A 133 -0.43 -3.38 -4.58
N PRO A 134 -1.07 -2.19 -4.51
CA PRO A 134 -0.58 -1.00 -5.21
C PRO A 134 0.85 -0.62 -4.84
N ALA A 135 1.15 -0.71 -3.53
CA ALA A 135 2.46 -0.38 -3.00
C ALA A 135 3.48 -1.46 -3.38
N VAL A 136 3.10 -2.74 -3.33
CA VAL A 136 3.93 -3.85 -3.81
C VAL A 136 4.31 -3.64 -5.27
N ASN A 137 3.34 -3.38 -6.15
CA ASN A 137 3.59 -3.12 -7.56
C ASN A 137 4.55 -1.94 -7.76
N SER A 138 4.31 -0.81 -7.11
CA SER A 138 5.20 0.36 -7.21
C SER A 138 6.63 0.09 -6.70
N LEU A 139 6.79 -0.81 -5.72
CA LEU A 139 8.10 -1.20 -5.19
C LEU A 139 8.84 -2.10 -6.19
N LEU A 140 8.14 -3.04 -6.83
CA LEU A 140 8.71 -3.90 -7.88
C LEU A 140 9.11 -3.08 -9.11
N ASP A 141 8.27 -2.13 -9.53
CA ASP A 141 8.52 -1.24 -10.67
C ASP A 141 9.76 -0.34 -10.43
N ALA A 142 9.99 0.06 -9.19
CA ALA A 142 11.15 0.86 -8.79
C ALA A 142 12.45 0.05 -8.69
N HIS A 143 12.35 -1.28 -8.64
CA HIS A 143 13.48 -2.20 -8.55
C HIS A 143 13.35 -3.31 -9.61
N PRO A 144 13.37 -2.97 -10.91
CA PRO A 144 13.07 -3.90 -12.00
C PRO A 144 14.17 -4.93 -12.28
N GLU A 145 15.31 -4.88 -11.57
CA GLU A 145 16.38 -5.88 -11.66
C GLU A 145 16.58 -6.69 -10.36
N THR A 146 16.08 -6.23 -9.20
CA THR A 146 16.22 -6.92 -7.92
C THR A 146 15.26 -8.11 -7.78
N PRO A 147 15.73 -9.36 -7.56
CA PRO A 147 14.82 -10.48 -7.35
C PRO A 147 13.96 -10.27 -6.10
N ALA A 148 12.76 -10.87 -6.07
CA ALA A 148 11.84 -10.71 -4.94
C ALA A 148 11.25 -12.06 -4.51
N THR A 149 10.99 -12.19 -3.21
CA THR A 149 10.09 -13.21 -2.66
C THR A 149 8.93 -12.50 -2.00
N ILE A 150 7.71 -12.83 -2.42
CA ILE A 150 6.50 -12.09 -2.07
C ILE A 150 5.53 -13.07 -1.39
N TRP A 151 5.35 -12.95 -0.09
CA TRP A 151 4.26 -13.64 0.61
C TRP A 151 3.03 -12.75 0.58
N PHE A 152 2.01 -13.19 -0.13
CA PHE A 152 0.81 -12.39 -0.36
C PHE A 152 -0.41 -13.11 0.19
N GLU A 153 -1.08 -12.51 1.18
CA GLU A 153 -2.34 -13.06 1.67
C GLU A 153 -3.43 -12.89 0.61
N THR A 154 -4.02 -14.00 0.22
CA THR A 154 -5.05 -14.06 -0.83
C THR A 154 -6.41 -14.41 -0.22
N THR A 155 -7.43 -13.79 -0.79
CA THR A 155 -8.81 -14.29 -0.77
C THR A 155 -9.07 -15.07 -2.06
N ASP A 156 -10.30 -15.53 -2.30
CA ASP A 156 -10.70 -16.28 -3.51
C ASP A 156 -10.68 -15.43 -4.81
N ASP A 157 -9.75 -14.47 -4.93
CA ASP A 157 -9.63 -13.52 -6.02
C ASP A 157 -8.33 -13.73 -6.81
N ASP A 158 -8.43 -14.54 -7.86
CA ASP A 158 -7.28 -14.99 -8.64
C ASP A 158 -6.82 -13.98 -9.72
N ALA A 159 -7.54 -12.87 -9.91
CA ALA A 159 -7.35 -11.95 -11.04
C ALA A 159 -6.74 -10.59 -10.67
N LEU A 160 -6.11 -10.49 -9.48
CA LEU A 160 -5.46 -9.26 -9.05
C LEU A 160 -4.32 -8.83 -10.00
N PRO A 161 -4.16 -7.51 -10.27
CA PRO A 161 -3.23 -6.99 -11.28
C PRO A 161 -1.77 -6.93 -10.77
N PHE A 162 -1.17 -8.08 -10.48
CA PHE A 162 0.24 -8.18 -10.09
C PHE A 162 1.17 -7.76 -11.24
N ARG A 163 2.19 -6.95 -10.91
CA ARG A 163 3.31 -6.60 -11.81
C ARG A 163 4.54 -7.45 -11.57
N THR A 164 4.33 -8.73 -11.29
CA THR A 164 5.42 -9.66 -11.06
C THR A 164 6.06 -10.11 -12.38
N ASP A 165 7.36 -10.39 -12.36
CA ASP A 165 8.07 -11.05 -13.45
C ASP A 165 8.46 -12.45 -12.94
N PRO A 166 7.84 -13.53 -13.45
CA PRO A 166 8.09 -14.89 -12.97
C PRO A 166 9.54 -15.35 -13.09
N ALA A 167 10.38 -14.71 -13.92
CA ALA A 167 11.80 -15.05 -14.02
C ALA A 167 12.62 -14.63 -12.78
N ARG A 168 12.09 -13.71 -11.97
CA ARG A 168 12.83 -13.05 -10.87
C ARG A 168 12.01 -12.83 -9.60
N HIS A 169 10.69 -12.88 -9.68
CA HIS A 169 9.77 -12.71 -8.57
C HIS A 169 9.11 -14.05 -8.24
N ASP A 170 9.40 -14.53 -7.03
CA ASP A 170 8.78 -15.70 -6.42
C ASP A 170 7.54 -15.26 -5.62
N LEU A 171 6.38 -15.29 -6.28
CA LEU A 171 5.09 -15.00 -5.66
C LEU A 171 4.58 -16.25 -4.92
N ARG A 172 4.35 -16.10 -3.62
CA ARG A 172 3.85 -17.15 -2.72
C ARG A 172 2.49 -16.73 -2.17
N PRO A 173 1.39 -17.09 -2.84
CA PRO A 173 0.05 -16.89 -2.31
C PRO A 173 -0.13 -17.65 -0.99
N VAL A 174 -0.71 -16.99 0.01
CA VAL A 174 -1.07 -17.60 1.29
C VAL A 174 -2.57 -17.41 1.48
N PRO A 175 -3.38 -18.47 1.49
CA PRO A 175 -4.81 -18.33 1.75
C PRO A 175 -5.06 -17.72 3.12
N ARG A 176 -6.01 -16.78 3.21
CA ARG A 176 -6.43 -16.21 4.49
C ARG A 176 -6.96 -17.30 5.42
N GLY A 177 -6.22 -17.55 6.50
CA GLY A 177 -6.67 -18.43 7.58
C GLY A 177 -7.67 -17.72 8.51
N PRO A 178 -8.39 -18.48 9.37
CA PRO A 178 -9.44 -17.93 10.25
C PRO A 178 -8.94 -16.81 11.19
N ASP A 179 -7.66 -16.82 11.57
CA ASP A 179 -7.06 -15.85 12.49
C ASP A 179 -5.98 -14.94 11.84
N GLY A 180 -5.82 -14.99 10.51
CA GLY A 180 -4.75 -14.28 9.79
C GLY A 180 -3.33 -14.80 10.08
N ASP A 181 -3.21 -15.90 10.83
CA ASP A 181 -1.92 -16.44 11.31
C ASP A 181 -1.16 -17.25 10.24
N ALA A 182 -1.85 -17.70 9.18
CA ALA A 182 -1.24 -18.47 8.09
C ALA A 182 -0.11 -17.70 7.39
N LEU A 183 -0.32 -16.39 7.13
CA LEU A 183 0.70 -15.52 6.55
C LEU A 183 1.95 -15.46 7.44
N VAL A 184 1.74 -15.26 8.75
CA VAL A 184 2.84 -15.18 9.72
C VAL A 184 3.59 -16.50 9.81
N ALA A 185 2.87 -17.62 9.87
CA ALA A 185 3.45 -18.96 9.91
C ALA A 185 4.30 -19.23 8.68
N LYS A 186 3.79 -18.91 7.48
CA LYS A 186 4.51 -19.17 6.23
C LYS A 186 5.78 -18.33 6.10
N VAL A 187 5.72 -17.05 6.47
CA VAL A 187 6.92 -16.20 6.48
C VAL A 187 7.95 -16.70 7.50
N ARG A 188 7.52 -17.14 8.69
CA ARG A 188 8.42 -17.69 9.73
C ARG A 188 9.06 -19.02 9.32
N GLU A 189 8.37 -19.82 8.52
CA GLU A 189 8.89 -21.07 7.95
C GLU A 189 9.98 -20.78 6.92
N ASP A 190 9.72 -19.88 5.96
CA ASP A 190 10.54 -19.72 4.77
C ASP A 190 11.71 -18.72 4.94
N LEU A 191 11.47 -17.63 5.68
CA LEU A 191 12.37 -16.46 5.69
C LEU A 191 13.79 -16.75 6.22
N PRO A 192 14.03 -17.57 7.26
CA PRO A 192 15.37 -17.80 7.79
C PRO A 192 16.37 -18.29 6.74
N GLU A 193 16.02 -19.34 6.00
CA GLU A 193 16.89 -19.94 4.97
C GLU A 193 17.13 -18.96 3.80
N LEU A 194 16.10 -18.20 3.42
CA LEU A 194 16.22 -17.20 2.36
C LEU A 194 17.12 -16.03 2.77
N LEU A 195 17.10 -15.62 4.04
CA LEU A 195 17.97 -14.57 4.55
C LEU A 195 19.44 -15.02 4.60
N GLU A 196 19.72 -16.24 5.04
CA GLU A 196 21.09 -16.78 5.10
C GLU A 196 21.77 -16.80 3.73
N SER A 197 20.99 -17.01 2.67
CA SER A 197 21.46 -17.05 1.28
C SER A 197 21.43 -15.70 0.56
N THR A 198 21.00 -14.62 1.22
CA THR A 198 20.82 -13.30 0.61
C THR A 198 21.81 -12.27 1.15
N THR A 199 22.62 -11.69 0.27
CA THR A 199 23.38 -10.48 0.58
C THR A 199 22.48 -9.24 0.45
N ASP A 200 22.60 -8.29 1.38
CA ASP A 200 21.81 -7.06 1.41
C ASP A 200 20.30 -7.26 1.26
N PRO A 201 19.65 -8.06 2.14
CA PRO A 201 18.19 -8.22 2.10
C PRO A 201 17.51 -6.88 2.36
N TYR A 202 16.34 -6.65 1.77
CA TYR A 202 15.44 -5.59 2.17
C TYR A 202 14.04 -6.16 2.39
N MET A 203 13.49 -5.98 3.59
CA MET A 203 12.18 -6.50 3.94
C MET A 203 11.15 -5.38 4.03
N TRP A 204 10.01 -5.56 3.36
CA TRP A 204 8.89 -4.64 3.35
C TRP A 204 7.61 -5.38 3.76
N VAL A 205 6.94 -4.90 4.81
CA VAL A 205 5.76 -5.55 5.39
C VAL A 205 4.61 -4.56 5.48
N ALA A 206 3.53 -4.80 4.76
CA ALA A 206 2.32 -4.02 4.89
C ALA A 206 1.07 -4.87 4.65
N ALA A 207 0.39 -5.22 5.74
CA ALA A 207 -0.82 -6.03 5.74
C ALA A 207 -1.70 -5.62 6.95
N GLU A 208 -2.48 -6.55 7.47
CA GLU A 208 -3.20 -6.40 8.75
C GLU A 208 -2.23 -6.09 9.91
N ALA A 209 -2.71 -5.31 10.88
CA ALA A 209 -1.93 -4.76 11.99
C ALA A 209 -1.31 -5.80 12.95
N LYS A 210 -2.02 -6.86 13.37
CA LYS A 210 -1.46 -7.98 14.17
C LYS A 210 -0.36 -8.68 13.38
N SER A 211 -0.61 -9.09 12.13
CA SER A 211 0.39 -9.77 11.30
C SER A 211 1.62 -8.91 11.06
N THR A 212 1.43 -7.64 10.70
CA THR A 212 2.52 -6.67 10.49
C THR A 212 3.36 -6.48 11.75
N ARG A 213 2.74 -6.30 12.93
CA ARG A 213 3.48 -6.15 14.19
C ARG A 213 4.26 -7.40 14.55
N THR A 214 3.68 -8.58 14.38
CA THR A 214 4.32 -9.85 14.70
C THR A 214 5.53 -10.10 13.81
N LEU A 215 5.40 -9.89 12.50
CA LEU A 215 6.51 -10.05 11.55
C LEU A 215 7.58 -8.97 11.74
N ALA A 216 7.19 -7.74 12.06
CA ALA A 216 8.16 -6.69 12.36
C ALA A 216 8.96 -6.94 13.64
N ALA A 217 8.36 -7.59 14.64
CA ALA A 217 9.07 -8.03 15.83
C ALA A 217 10.01 -9.19 15.51
N TYR A 218 9.52 -10.19 14.78
CA TYR A 218 10.29 -11.36 14.34
C TYR A 218 11.54 -10.96 13.54
N ALA A 219 11.35 -10.20 12.45
CA ALA A 219 12.42 -9.79 11.55
C ALA A 219 13.53 -9.00 12.27
N ARG A 220 13.16 -8.07 13.17
CA ARG A 220 14.14 -7.18 13.83
C ARG A 220 14.78 -7.80 15.07
N LYS A 221 14.01 -8.56 15.87
CA LYS A 221 14.48 -9.06 17.17
C LYS A 221 15.04 -10.47 17.08
N GLU A 222 14.44 -11.32 16.27
CA GLU A 222 14.84 -12.73 16.14
C GLU A 222 15.81 -12.92 14.97
N LEU A 223 15.54 -12.32 13.80
CA LEU A 223 16.38 -12.45 12.61
C LEU A 223 17.43 -11.32 12.43
N GLY A 224 17.36 -10.28 13.27
CA GLY A 224 18.37 -9.22 13.29
C GLY A 224 18.43 -8.33 12.03
N ILE A 225 17.36 -8.27 11.21
CA ILE A 225 17.34 -7.40 10.02
C ILE A 225 17.51 -5.93 10.47
N PRO A 226 18.52 -5.20 9.95
CA PRO A 226 18.75 -3.80 10.32
C PRO A 226 17.56 -2.90 10.00
N LYS A 227 17.32 -1.87 10.82
CA LYS A 227 16.23 -0.91 10.59
C LYS A 227 16.34 -0.20 9.23
N THR A 228 17.55 0.00 8.71
CA THR A 228 17.79 0.60 7.38
C THR A 228 17.41 -0.34 6.23
N ARG A 229 17.23 -1.65 6.52
CA ARG A 229 16.89 -2.71 5.58
C ARG A 229 15.47 -3.25 5.80
N PHE A 230 14.65 -2.50 6.53
CA PHE A 230 13.35 -2.97 7.00
C PHE A 230 12.33 -1.84 7.00
N HIS A 231 11.17 -2.08 6.39
CA HIS A 231 9.99 -1.22 6.49
C HIS A 231 8.78 -2.06 6.93
N ALA A 232 8.00 -1.51 7.88
CA ALA A 232 6.71 -2.08 8.23
C ALA A 232 5.67 -1.01 8.52
N LEU A 233 4.50 -1.15 7.92
CA LEU A 233 3.37 -0.27 8.12
C LEU A 233 2.07 -1.07 8.10
N ALA A 234 1.29 -1.02 9.18
CA ALA A 234 -0.02 -1.67 9.22
C ALA A 234 -1.01 -0.88 8.35
N TYR A 235 -1.57 -1.49 7.31
CA TYR A 235 -2.46 -0.81 6.37
C TYR A 235 -3.90 -0.81 6.87
N TRP A 236 -4.31 -1.86 7.59
CA TRP A 236 -5.64 -1.98 8.15
C TRP A 236 -5.62 -2.80 9.44
N ARG A 237 -6.76 -2.84 10.14
CA ARG A 237 -6.96 -3.57 11.39
C ARG A 237 -8.39 -4.09 11.45
N SER A 238 -8.55 -5.35 11.84
CA SER A 238 -9.83 -5.97 12.24
C SER A 238 -10.28 -5.53 13.63
#